data_AF-A0A953EBJ3-F1
#
_entry.id   AF-A0A953EBJ3-F1
#
_cell.length_a   1.000
_cell.length_b   1.000
_cell.length_c   1.000
_cell.angle_alpha   90.00
_cell.angle_beta   90.00
_cell.angle_gamma   90.00
#
_symmetry.space_group_name_H-M   'P 1'
#
loop_
_entity.id
_entity.type
_entity.pdbx_description
1 polymer ?
#
loop_
_entity_poly.entity_id
_entity_poly.type
_entity_poly.pdbx_seq_one_letter_code
_entity_poly.pdbx_strand_id
1 'polypeptide(L)'
;PPAPPPAAEPPVADSLRMDLLRLELGYGLLSLAAGEAPRLTEQIRALRRSLAQEMGFVLPSLRIQDNLELPPDTYVIRVKEIEAGRGQLRPPLHLAIDPSGQVPPMAGERTTEPTFGLPALWIEEALREEALARGCTVVDATGVLATHLTETVREHMAELLSFAETQKLLDELPKEHQKLVSDLIPSQIGVGGLQRVLQALLAERVSIRDLPTILEGVQEATAAGHRSIHGILAVVRTRLARQLSDAARGPQGYVPLIALSPEWEMAFAESLAGPPEERQLAMAPSKLQEFMQRLREAFDAAAAAGETPVLVCSAAIRSHVRAIVERFRPSTTVLSQTEIHPRARIRTVGSV
;
A
#
# COMPACT_ATOMS: atom_id res chain seq x y z
N PRO A 1 27.71 49.05 11.00
CA PRO A 1 26.89 47.91 11.49
C PRO A 1 27.79 46.72 11.84
N PRO A 2 27.63 46.08 13.01
CA PRO A 2 28.35 44.85 13.29
C PRO A 2 27.80 43.71 12.43
N ALA A 3 28.67 42.81 11.99
CA ALA A 3 28.32 41.64 11.20
C ALA A 3 27.36 40.72 11.99
N PRO A 4 26.39 40.08 11.32
CA PRO A 4 25.51 39.12 11.98
C PRO A 4 26.34 37.97 12.57
N PRO A 5 25.97 37.45 13.76
CA PRO A 5 26.68 36.35 14.37
C PRO A 5 26.66 35.13 13.45
N PRO A 6 27.74 34.33 13.40
CA PRO A 6 27.78 33.11 12.61
C PRO A 6 26.64 32.20 13.04
N ALA A 7 25.90 31.66 12.07
CA ALA A 7 24.85 30.70 12.31
C ALA A 7 25.44 29.53 13.11
N ALA A 8 24.90 29.28 14.31
CA ALA A 8 25.33 28.17 15.14
C ALA A 8 25.23 26.88 14.31
N GLU A 9 26.33 26.14 14.21
CA GLU A 9 26.31 24.82 13.57
C GLU A 9 25.21 23.98 14.24
N PRO A 10 24.32 23.35 13.45
CA PRO A 10 23.27 22.53 14.01
C PRO A 10 23.91 21.45 14.90
N PRO A 11 23.34 21.17 16.09
CA PRO A 11 23.88 20.17 17.00
C PRO A 11 24.16 18.85 16.26
N VAL A 12 25.26 18.15 16.58
CA VAL A 12 25.60 16.85 15.98
C VAL A 12 24.42 15.86 16.06
N ALA A 13 23.55 16.00 17.06
CA ALA A 13 22.31 15.23 17.19
C ALA A 13 21.32 15.39 16.02
N ASP A 14 21.31 16.54 15.33
CA ASP A 14 20.46 16.77 14.16
C ASP A 14 20.98 16.04 12.90
N SER A 15 22.28 15.72 12.85
CA SER A 15 22.86 14.86 11.80
C SER A 15 22.50 13.38 11.96
N LEU A 16 22.00 12.97 13.13
CA LEU A 16 21.49 11.62 13.40
C LEU A 16 20.00 11.46 13.06
N ARG A 17 19.32 12.53 12.62
CA ARG A 17 17.91 12.47 12.21
C ARG A 17 17.81 11.77 10.86
N MET A 18 17.23 10.59 10.87
CA MET A 18 16.90 9.83 9.66
C MET A 18 15.67 10.43 8.99
N ASP A 19 15.72 10.70 7.67
CA ASP A 19 14.52 11.08 6.94
C ASP A 19 13.69 9.82 6.64
N LEU A 20 12.42 9.83 7.05
CA LEU A 20 11.53 8.69 6.80
C LEU A 20 11.19 8.53 5.32
N LEU A 21 11.09 9.64 4.58
CA LEU A 21 10.77 9.67 3.17
C LEU A 21 11.54 10.80 2.47
N ARG A 22 12.31 10.46 1.44
CA ARG A 22 13.09 11.41 0.63
C ARG A 22 12.84 11.18 -0.86
N LEU A 23 12.78 12.26 -1.62
CA LEU A 23 12.78 12.28 -3.07
C LEU A 23 14.04 13.00 -3.55
N GLU A 24 14.93 12.28 -4.20
CA GLU A 24 16.15 12.79 -4.81
C GLU A 24 15.90 13.02 -6.31
N LEU A 25 16.30 14.18 -6.80
CA LEU A 25 16.10 14.60 -8.19
C LEU A 25 17.44 14.88 -8.85
N GLY A 26 17.67 14.30 -10.04
CA GLY A 26 18.74 14.72 -10.92
C GLY A 26 18.55 16.17 -11.37
N TYR A 27 19.65 16.83 -11.75
CA TYR A 27 19.67 18.27 -12.05
C TYR A 27 18.63 18.72 -13.10
N GLY A 28 18.35 17.89 -14.10
CA GLY A 28 17.36 18.18 -15.15
C GLY A 28 15.90 18.12 -14.69
N LEU A 29 15.62 17.55 -13.51
CA LEU A 29 14.28 17.44 -12.94
C LEU A 29 13.98 18.51 -11.88
N LEU A 30 14.94 19.36 -11.53
CA LEU A 30 14.75 20.39 -10.50
C LEU A 30 13.66 21.40 -10.86
N SER A 31 13.42 21.64 -12.15
CA SER A 31 12.34 22.47 -12.65
C SER A 31 10.94 21.92 -12.30
N LEU A 32 10.80 20.61 -12.04
CA LEU A 32 9.55 20.01 -11.56
C LEU A 32 9.25 20.38 -10.11
N ALA A 33 10.28 20.68 -9.32
CA ALA A 33 10.19 21.08 -7.92
C ALA A 33 10.23 22.61 -7.72
N ALA A 34 10.95 23.35 -8.57
CA ALA A 34 11.16 24.79 -8.49
C ALA A 34 10.63 25.48 -9.77
N GLY A 35 9.41 26.04 -9.71
CA GLY A 35 8.79 26.79 -10.80
C GLY A 35 7.56 27.58 -10.33
N GLU A 36 7.04 28.47 -11.20
CA GLU A 36 5.91 29.38 -10.88
C GLU A 36 4.58 28.65 -10.60
N ALA A 37 4.46 27.38 -10.99
CA ALA A 37 3.38 26.49 -10.61
C ALA A 37 4.00 25.21 -10.01
N PRO A 38 4.11 25.07 -8.67
CA PRO A 38 4.74 23.92 -8.04
C PRO A 38 3.80 22.71 -8.11
N ARG A 39 3.66 22.12 -9.31
CA ARG A 39 2.78 20.98 -9.59
C ARG A 39 3.12 19.79 -8.69
N LEU A 40 4.42 19.55 -8.45
CA LEU A 40 4.87 18.46 -7.59
C LEU A 40 4.49 18.68 -6.11
N THR A 41 4.69 19.89 -5.57
CA THR A 41 4.31 20.19 -4.18
C THR A 41 2.80 20.08 -3.97
N GLU A 42 2.00 20.55 -4.94
CA GLU A 42 0.54 20.38 -4.91
C GLU A 42 0.13 18.91 -4.99
N GLN A 43 0.77 18.11 -5.84
CA GLN A 43 0.53 16.67 -5.91
C GLN A 43 0.92 15.95 -4.61
N ILE A 44 2.02 16.35 -3.95
CA ILE A 44 2.40 15.81 -2.63
C ILE A 44 1.36 16.18 -1.56
N ARG A 45 0.85 17.42 -1.57
CA ARG A 45 -0.24 17.84 -0.67
C ARG A 45 -1.52 17.05 -0.95
N ALA A 46 -1.85 16.82 -2.21
CA ALA A 46 -2.98 15.99 -2.61
C ALA A 46 -2.81 14.54 -2.15
N LEU A 47 -1.63 13.95 -2.34
CA LEU A 47 -1.26 12.62 -1.86
C LEU A 47 -1.48 12.50 -0.34
N ARG A 48 -0.95 13.44 0.44
CA ARG A 48 -1.12 13.44 1.90
C ARG A 48 -2.60 13.47 2.30
N ARG A 49 -3.43 14.28 1.61
CA ARG A 49 -4.88 14.32 1.85
C ARG A 49 -5.55 13.01 1.45
N SER A 50 -5.20 12.44 0.30
CA SER A 50 -5.75 11.17 -0.20
C SER A 50 -5.48 10.04 0.79
N LEU A 51 -4.23 9.88 1.24
CA LEU A 51 -3.86 8.83 2.20
C LEU A 51 -4.56 9.01 3.55
N ALA A 52 -4.71 10.24 4.04
CA ALA A 52 -5.45 10.50 5.26
C ALA A 52 -6.94 10.14 5.11
N GLN A 53 -7.55 10.49 3.97
CA GLN A 53 -8.97 10.25 3.72
C GLN A 53 -9.31 8.78 3.41
N GLU A 54 -8.48 8.11 2.62
CA GLU A 54 -8.71 6.73 2.19
C GLU A 54 -8.21 5.73 3.23
N MET A 55 -6.99 5.93 3.72
CA MET A 55 -6.29 4.95 4.56
C MET A 55 -6.29 5.30 6.04
N GLY A 56 -6.68 6.53 6.44
CA GLY A 56 -6.52 7.00 7.81
C GLY A 56 -5.05 7.16 8.22
N PHE A 57 -4.16 7.26 7.23
CA PHE A 57 -2.71 7.33 7.43
C PHE A 57 -2.19 8.74 7.15
N VAL A 58 -1.45 9.30 8.11
CA VAL A 58 -0.81 10.61 7.97
C VAL A 58 0.59 10.41 7.40
N LEU A 59 0.79 10.84 6.15
CA LEU A 59 2.09 10.77 5.50
C LEU A 59 3.12 11.65 6.24
N PRO A 60 4.27 11.11 6.69
CA PRO A 60 5.35 11.90 7.27
C PRO A 60 5.87 12.98 6.32
N SER A 61 6.79 13.81 6.81
CA SER A 61 7.43 14.84 6.00
C SER A 61 8.26 14.20 4.88
N LEU A 62 7.99 14.60 3.64
CA LEU A 62 8.77 14.24 2.46
C LEU A 62 9.84 15.31 2.24
N ARG A 63 11.12 14.92 2.27
CA ARG A 63 12.22 15.81 1.89
C ARG A 63 12.48 15.70 0.38
N ILE A 64 12.53 16.83 -0.32
CA ILE A 64 12.95 16.89 -1.72
C ILE A 64 14.37 17.44 -1.76
N GLN A 65 15.27 16.77 -2.46
CA GLN A 65 16.69 17.14 -2.53
C GLN A 65 17.22 16.96 -3.95
N ASP A 66 18.10 17.85 -4.39
CA ASP A 66 18.89 17.64 -5.59
C ASP A 66 20.06 16.68 -5.33
N ASN A 67 20.28 15.76 -6.25
CA ASN A 67 21.41 14.84 -6.19
C ASN A 67 22.18 14.90 -7.51
N LEU A 68 23.34 15.58 -7.48
CA LEU A 68 24.21 15.80 -8.64
C LEU A 68 24.91 14.52 -9.12
N GLU A 69 24.89 13.45 -8.32
CA GLU A 69 25.41 12.14 -8.72
C GLU A 69 24.40 11.35 -9.56
N LEU A 70 23.11 11.73 -9.53
CA LEU A 70 22.09 11.12 -10.37
C LEU A 70 22.21 11.62 -11.82
N PRO A 71 21.92 10.76 -12.82
CA PRO A 71 21.74 11.23 -14.18
C PRO A 71 20.68 12.34 -14.24
N PRO A 72 20.80 13.32 -15.16
CA PRO A 72 20.00 14.54 -15.13
C PRO A 72 18.48 14.33 -15.14
N ASP A 73 18.04 13.25 -15.76
CA ASP A 73 16.66 12.84 -16.03
C ASP A 73 16.12 11.81 -15.02
N THR A 74 16.89 11.48 -14.00
CA THR A 74 16.60 10.40 -13.04
C THR A 74 16.12 10.95 -11.70
N TYR A 75 15.17 10.26 -11.07
CA TYR A 75 14.80 10.48 -9.68
C TYR A 75 14.90 9.19 -8.88
N VAL A 76 15.06 9.32 -7.56
CA VAL A 76 15.08 8.22 -6.60
C VAL A 76 14.18 8.55 -5.42
N ILE A 77 13.29 7.62 -5.07
CA ILE A 77 12.48 7.66 -3.86
C ILE A 77 13.17 6.80 -2.81
N ARG A 78 13.43 7.35 -1.63
CA ARG A 78 13.99 6.64 -0.49
C ARG A 78 13.00 6.58 0.65
N VAL A 79 12.89 5.40 1.26
CA VAL A 79 12.16 5.17 2.50
C VAL A 79 13.20 4.80 3.56
N LYS A 80 13.26 5.57 4.65
CA LYS A 80 14.28 5.43 5.71
C LYS A 80 15.71 5.32 5.15
N GLU A 81 16.06 6.24 4.25
CA GLU A 81 17.37 6.29 3.56
C GLU A 81 17.67 5.15 2.58
N ILE A 82 16.81 4.13 2.48
CA ILE A 82 16.96 3.00 1.57
C ILE A 82 16.20 3.30 0.27
N GLU A 83 16.83 3.03 -0.88
CA GLU A 83 16.17 3.16 -2.18
C GLU A 83 14.95 2.24 -2.26
N ALA A 84 13.77 2.85 -2.44
CA ALA A 84 12.48 2.17 -2.52
C ALA A 84 11.84 2.30 -3.92
N GLY A 85 12.30 3.27 -4.71
CA GLY A 85 11.85 3.43 -6.09
C GLY A 85 12.82 4.28 -6.90
N ARG A 86 12.88 4.04 -8.21
CA ARG A 86 13.71 4.78 -9.16
C ARG A 86 12.96 4.94 -10.47
N GLY A 87 13.12 6.08 -11.13
CA GLY A 87 12.59 6.27 -12.47
C GLY A 87 13.36 7.30 -13.27
N GLN A 88 13.15 7.28 -14.59
CA GLN A 88 13.62 8.30 -15.50
C GLN A 88 12.42 9.04 -16.08
N LEU A 89 12.54 10.35 -16.22
CA LEU A 89 11.52 11.21 -16.79
C LEU A 89 12.07 11.93 -18.02
N ARG A 90 11.19 12.32 -18.93
CA ARG A 90 11.57 13.09 -20.13
C ARG A 90 10.79 14.41 -20.23
N PRO A 91 10.90 15.38 -19.30
CA PRO A 91 10.27 16.68 -19.52
C PRO A 91 10.79 17.33 -20.82
N PRO A 92 9.94 17.92 -21.70
CA PRO A 92 8.51 18.19 -21.55
C PRO A 92 7.58 17.11 -22.19
N LEU A 93 8.09 15.93 -22.51
CA LEU A 93 7.30 14.83 -23.08
C LEU A 93 6.26 14.28 -22.09
N HIS A 94 5.27 13.61 -22.65
CA HIS A 94 4.20 12.91 -21.94
C HIS A 94 4.37 11.41 -22.05
N LEU A 95 3.95 10.67 -21.04
CA LEU A 95 3.94 9.22 -21.03
C LEU A 95 2.58 8.72 -21.52
N ALA A 96 2.57 7.99 -22.63
CA ALA A 96 1.41 7.30 -23.17
C ALA A 96 1.45 5.82 -22.79
N ILE A 97 0.37 5.33 -22.17
CA ILE A 97 0.22 3.96 -21.66
C ILE A 97 -1.04 3.35 -22.26
N ASP A 98 -0.92 2.16 -22.83
CA ASP A 98 -2.08 1.37 -23.27
C ASP A 98 -2.67 0.62 -22.05
N PRO A 99 -3.96 0.79 -21.73
CA PRO A 99 -4.60 0.09 -20.63
C PRO A 99 -4.56 -1.45 -20.74
N SER A 100 -4.35 -1.99 -21.95
CA SER A 100 -4.18 -3.43 -22.19
C SER A 100 -2.79 -3.98 -21.84
N GLY A 101 -1.85 -3.11 -21.44
CA GLY A 101 -0.47 -3.48 -21.10
C GLY A 101 0.43 -3.79 -22.31
N GLN A 102 -0.01 -3.43 -23.52
CA GLN A 102 0.79 -3.51 -24.73
C GLN A 102 1.55 -2.19 -25.00
N VAL A 103 2.53 -2.22 -25.90
CA VAL A 103 3.16 -0.98 -26.36
C VAL A 103 2.15 -0.23 -27.26
N PRO A 104 1.85 1.05 -26.97
CA PRO A 104 0.98 1.85 -27.83
C PRO A 104 1.44 1.83 -29.30
N PRO A 105 0.55 1.58 -30.28
CA PRO A 105 0.93 1.41 -31.69
C PRO A 105 1.13 2.76 -32.40
N MET A 106 1.95 3.65 -31.83
CA MET A 106 2.21 5.02 -32.34
C MET A 106 3.69 5.39 -32.23
N ALA A 107 4.07 6.57 -32.76
CA ALA A 107 5.43 7.08 -32.65
C ALA A 107 5.73 7.58 -31.23
N GLY A 108 6.97 7.34 -30.76
CA GLY A 108 7.45 7.78 -29.46
C GLY A 108 8.73 7.05 -29.02
N GLU A 109 9.37 7.54 -27.97
CA GLU A 109 10.51 6.86 -27.34
C GLU A 109 9.99 5.76 -26.41
N ARG A 110 10.42 4.51 -26.65
CA ARG A 110 9.99 3.38 -25.82
C ARG A 110 10.57 3.47 -24.43
N THR A 111 9.73 3.17 -23.44
CA THR A 111 10.12 3.10 -22.04
C THR A 111 9.27 2.10 -21.27
N THR A 112 9.53 1.97 -19.98
CA THR A 112 8.73 1.22 -19.03
C THR A 112 8.25 2.18 -17.96
N GLU A 113 6.95 2.19 -17.73
CA GLU A 113 6.32 2.97 -16.67
C GLU A 113 6.83 2.48 -15.30
N PRO A 114 7.30 3.38 -14.41
CA PRO A 114 8.04 2.99 -13.22
C PRO A 114 7.19 2.39 -12.08
N THR A 115 5.88 2.60 -12.07
CA THR A 115 4.98 2.22 -10.98
C THR A 115 4.51 0.77 -11.08
N PHE A 116 4.07 0.36 -12.27
CA PHE A 116 3.44 -0.92 -12.55
C PHE A 116 4.24 -1.76 -13.57
N GLY A 117 5.33 -1.22 -14.11
CA GLY A 117 6.19 -1.92 -15.06
C GLY A 117 5.55 -2.08 -16.45
N LEU A 118 4.56 -1.26 -16.79
CA LEU A 118 3.85 -1.36 -18.06
C LEU A 118 4.69 -0.81 -19.23
N PRO A 119 4.67 -1.45 -20.41
CA PRO A 119 5.26 -0.87 -21.61
C PRO A 119 4.59 0.47 -21.95
N ALA A 120 5.39 1.49 -22.24
CA ALA A 120 4.90 2.85 -22.50
C ALA A 120 5.75 3.58 -23.55
N LEU A 121 5.24 4.71 -24.04
CA LEU A 121 5.96 5.61 -24.93
C LEU A 121 6.05 7.02 -24.34
N TRP A 122 7.23 7.63 -24.38
CA TRP A 122 7.36 9.08 -24.27
C TRP A 122 6.99 9.72 -25.62
N ILE A 123 6.04 10.63 -25.60
CA ILE A 123 5.49 11.30 -26.78
C ILE A 123 5.54 12.82 -26.62
N GLU A 124 5.67 13.53 -27.73
CA GLU A 124 5.56 14.99 -27.76
C GLU A 124 4.11 15.43 -27.52
N GLU A 125 3.91 16.65 -27.03
CA GLU A 125 2.58 17.24 -26.78
C GLU A 125 1.69 17.21 -28.04
N ALA A 126 2.28 17.38 -29.23
CA ALA A 126 1.55 17.34 -30.49
C ALA A 126 0.87 15.98 -30.77
N LEU A 127 1.37 14.89 -30.18
CA LEU A 127 0.83 13.53 -30.34
C LEU A 127 -0.20 13.17 -29.26
N ARG A 128 -0.46 14.06 -28.29
CA ARG A 128 -1.35 13.82 -27.15
C ARG A 128 -2.76 13.46 -27.58
N GLU A 129 -3.38 14.26 -28.46
CA GLU A 129 -4.74 14.02 -28.93
C GLU A 129 -4.86 12.71 -29.74
N GLU A 130 -3.82 12.36 -30.49
CA GLU A 130 -3.78 11.07 -31.19
C GLU A 130 -3.71 9.88 -30.21
N ALA A 131 -2.87 9.97 -29.19
CA ALA A 131 -2.76 8.93 -28.16
C ALA A 131 -4.09 8.73 -27.43
N LEU A 132 -4.77 9.82 -27.05
CA LEU A 132 -6.08 9.77 -26.41
C LEU A 132 -7.15 9.17 -27.33
N ALA A 133 -7.16 9.54 -28.63
CA ALA A 133 -8.09 8.99 -29.61
C ALA A 133 -7.89 7.47 -29.83
N ARG A 134 -6.69 6.96 -29.58
CA ARG A 134 -6.35 5.53 -29.59
C ARG A 134 -6.63 4.82 -28.27
N GLY A 135 -7.20 5.51 -27.28
CA GLY A 135 -7.56 4.93 -25.98
C GLY A 135 -6.39 4.81 -24.99
N CYS A 136 -5.25 5.46 -25.26
CA CYS A 136 -4.14 5.49 -24.31
C CYS A 136 -4.45 6.44 -23.15
N THR A 137 -3.93 6.11 -21.97
CA THR A 137 -3.81 7.08 -20.87
C THR A 137 -2.56 7.92 -21.12
N VAL A 138 -2.68 9.25 -21.07
CA VAL A 138 -1.56 10.18 -21.28
C VAL A 138 -1.32 11.00 -20.02
N VAL A 139 -0.09 10.98 -19.50
CA VAL A 139 0.29 11.61 -18.24
C VAL A 139 1.56 12.45 -18.42
N ASP A 140 1.63 13.63 -17.80
CA ASP A 140 2.86 14.45 -17.83
C ASP A 140 3.95 13.88 -16.90
N ALA A 141 5.21 14.31 -17.08
CA ALA A 141 6.33 13.82 -16.28
C ALA A 141 6.12 13.98 -14.76
N THR A 142 5.47 15.07 -14.33
CA THR A 142 5.14 15.29 -12.91
C THR A 142 4.12 14.27 -12.41
N GLY A 143 3.07 14.00 -13.18
CA GLY A 143 2.06 12.99 -12.85
C GLY A 143 2.62 11.57 -12.80
N VAL A 144 3.58 11.22 -13.66
CA VAL A 144 4.31 9.95 -13.60
C VAL A 144 5.05 9.83 -12.27
N LEU A 145 5.83 10.86 -11.89
CA LEU A 145 6.54 10.90 -10.62
C LEU A 145 5.60 10.81 -9.42
N ALA A 146 4.48 11.55 -9.42
CA ALA A 146 3.53 11.51 -8.32
C ALA A 146 2.80 10.17 -8.21
N THR A 147 2.49 9.51 -9.32
CA THR A 147 1.89 8.17 -9.32
C THR A 147 2.84 7.16 -8.69
N HIS A 148 4.10 7.17 -9.13
CA HIS A 148 5.11 6.29 -8.56
C HIS A 148 5.34 6.56 -7.07
N LEU A 149 5.50 7.83 -6.68
CA LEU A 149 5.62 8.22 -5.27
C LEU A 149 4.42 7.75 -4.44
N THR A 150 3.21 7.85 -4.98
CA THR A 150 1.98 7.42 -4.30
C THR A 150 2.02 5.92 -4.01
N GLU A 151 2.32 5.10 -5.02
CA GLU A 151 2.34 3.65 -4.86
C GLU A 151 3.51 3.18 -4.00
N THR A 152 4.71 3.78 -4.13
CA THR A 152 5.84 3.49 -3.23
C THR A 152 5.46 3.82 -1.78
N VAL A 153 4.81 4.95 -1.53
CA VAL A 153 4.33 5.27 -0.18
C VAL A 153 3.30 4.26 0.30
N ARG A 154 2.35 3.86 -0.55
CA ARG A 154 1.32 2.85 -0.21
C ARG A 154 1.94 1.50 0.17
N GLU A 155 2.94 1.07 -0.58
CA GLU A 155 3.68 -0.17 -0.31
C GLU A 155 4.40 -0.14 1.05
N HIS A 156 4.96 1.03 1.42
CA HIS A 156 5.73 1.20 2.65
C HIS A 156 4.94 1.84 3.82
N MET A 157 3.61 1.98 3.73
CA MET A 157 2.81 2.65 4.78
C MET A 157 2.98 2.02 6.16
N ALA A 158 2.96 0.68 6.22
CA ALA A 158 3.14 -0.05 7.47
C ALA A 158 4.50 0.27 8.11
N GLU A 159 5.54 0.41 7.29
CA GLU A 159 6.88 0.74 7.75
C GLU A 159 7.02 2.21 8.19
N LEU A 160 6.31 3.12 7.50
CA LEU A 160 6.29 4.55 7.76
C LEU A 160 5.44 4.93 8.99
N LEU A 161 4.52 4.06 9.43
CA LEU A 161 3.74 4.28 10.64
C LEU A 161 4.61 4.12 11.89
N SER A 162 5.12 5.24 12.39
CA SER A 162 5.95 5.28 13.59
C SER A 162 5.13 5.26 14.89
N PHE A 163 5.82 5.09 16.03
CA PHE A 163 5.20 5.22 17.34
C PHE A 163 4.61 6.62 17.54
N ALA A 164 5.33 7.67 17.14
CA ALA A 164 4.89 9.05 17.28
C ALA A 164 3.64 9.34 16.44
N GLU A 165 3.57 8.83 15.20
CA GLU A 165 2.38 8.97 14.36
C GLU A 165 1.20 8.17 14.94
N THR A 166 1.46 6.99 15.53
CA THR A 166 0.42 6.21 16.21
C THR A 166 -0.14 6.95 17.43
N GLN A 167 0.75 7.54 18.25
CA GLN A 167 0.33 8.35 19.40
C GLN A 167 -0.50 9.56 18.94
N LYS A 168 -0.05 10.24 17.88
CA LYS A 168 -0.78 11.37 17.31
C LYS A 168 -2.19 10.98 16.83
N LEU A 169 -2.35 9.83 16.17
CA LEU A 169 -3.65 9.31 15.77
C LEU A 169 -4.59 9.10 16.98
N LEU A 170 -4.05 8.62 18.12
CA LEU A 170 -4.81 8.45 19.36
C LEU A 170 -5.20 9.80 19.99
N ASP A 171 -4.25 10.73 20.04
CA ASP A 171 -4.44 12.05 20.65
C ASP A 171 -5.46 12.90 19.87
N GLU A 172 -5.52 12.73 18.54
CA GLU A 172 -6.44 13.44 17.65
C GLU A 172 -7.85 12.83 17.61
N LEU A 173 -8.09 11.69 18.27
CA LEU A 173 -9.44 11.12 18.36
C LEU A 173 -10.42 12.05 19.10
N PRO A 174 -11.69 12.12 18.67
CA PRO A 174 -12.74 12.85 19.37
C PRO A 174 -12.86 12.45 20.85
N LYS A 175 -13.27 13.41 21.70
CA LYS A 175 -13.38 13.23 23.17
C LYS A 175 -14.24 12.02 23.59
N GLU A 176 -15.24 11.68 22.80
CA GLU A 176 -16.12 10.52 23.04
C GLU A 176 -15.38 9.18 22.97
N HIS A 177 -14.31 9.09 22.18
CA HIS A 177 -13.47 7.89 22.07
C HIS A 177 -12.25 7.91 23.00
N GLN A 178 -11.89 9.06 23.58
CA GLN A 178 -10.73 9.15 24.48
C GLN A 178 -10.85 8.26 25.72
N LYS A 179 -12.08 8.03 26.21
CA LYS A 179 -12.31 7.07 27.30
C LYS A 179 -11.95 5.63 26.90
N LEU A 180 -12.24 5.22 25.67
CA LEU A 180 -11.86 3.90 25.15
C LEU A 180 -10.33 3.77 25.10
N VAL A 181 -9.64 4.83 24.66
CA VAL A 181 -8.17 4.86 24.63
C VAL A 181 -7.58 4.69 26.03
N SER A 182 -8.08 5.42 27.04
CA SER A 182 -7.58 5.32 28.41
C SER A 182 -7.87 3.97 29.08
N ASP A 183 -8.99 3.33 28.74
CA ASP A 183 -9.37 2.03 29.31
C ASP A 183 -8.60 0.86 28.66
N LEU A 184 -8.09 1.05 27.43
CA LEU A 184 -7.36 0.06 26.66
C LEU A 184 -5.83 0.19 26.81
N ILE A 185 -5.31 1.42 26.82
CA ILE A 185 -3.87 1.72 26.80
C ILE A 185 -3.44 2.43 28.08
N PRO A 186 -2.39 1.97 28.78
CA PRO A 186 -1.54 0.80 28.49
C PRO A 186 -2.04 -0.51 29.11
N SER A 187 -3.23 -0.51 29.73
CA SER A 187 -3.74 -1.57 30.60
C SER A 187 -3.90 -2.94 29.94
N GLN A 188 -4.45 -2.98 28.72
CA GLN A 188 -4.70 -4.21 27.97
C GLN A 188 -3.70 -4.39 26.83
N ILE A 189 -3.29 -3.28 26.21
CA ILE A 189 -2.26 -3.25 25.17
C ILE A 189 -1.45 -1.95 25.27
N GLY A 190 -0.15 -2.02 25.03
CA GLY A 190 0.68 -0.82 24.89
C GLY A 190 0.50 -0.15 23.52
N VAL A 191 0.89 1.12 23.41
CA VAL A 191 0.89 1.86 22.12
C VAL A 191 1.69 1.11 21.05
N GLY A 192 2.83 0.50 21.41
CA GLY A 192 3.62 -0.32 20.48
C GLY A 192 2.89 -1.59 19.99
N GLY A 193 2.04 -2.18 20.83
CA GLY A 193 1.20 -3.32 20.43
C GLY A 193 0.11 -2.89 19.47
N LEU A 194 -0.57 -1.76 19.76
CA LEU A 194 -1.56 -1.19 18.83
C LEU A 194 -0.90 -0.80 17.51
N GLN A 195 0.28 -0.16 17.53
CA GLN A 195 1.05 0.16 16.34
C GLN A 195 1.24 -1.10 15.48
N ARG A 196 1.62 -2.24 16.05
CA ARG A 196 1.78 -3.50 15.30
C ARG A 196 0.48 -3.98 14.66
N VAL A 197 -0.67 -3.81 15.33
CA VAL A 197 -1.99 -4.13 14.75
C VAL A 197 -2.29 -3.21 13.55
N LEU A 198 -2.10 -1.89 13.71
CA LEU A 198 -2.32 -0.92 12.63
C LEU A 198 -1.38 -1.13 11.45
N GLN A 199 -0.10 -1.44 11.72
CA GLN A 199 0.89 -1.79 10.70
C GLN A 199 0.47 -3.05 9.93
N ALA A 200 -0.04 -4.08 10.61
CA ALA A 200 -0.50 -5.29 9.94
C ALA A 200 -1.74 -5.04 9.06
N LEU A 201 -2.66 -4.17 9.48
CA LEU A 201 -3.77 -3.71 8.64
C LEU A 201 -3.27 -2.97 7.40
N LEU A 202 -2.38 -1.98 7.58
CA LEU A 202 -1.82 -1.18 6.49
C LEU A 202 -0.99 -2.02 5.50
N ALA A 203 -0.25 -3.02 5.98
CA ALA A 203 0.51 -3.95 5.13
C ALA A 203 -0.39 -4.73 4.16
N GLU A 204 -1.64 -5.00 4.58
CA GLU A 204 -2.67 -5.61 3.74
C GLU A 204 -3.56 -4.58 3.02
N ARG A 205 -3.13 -3.30 2.99
CA ARG A 205 -3.87 -2.17 2.42
C ARG A 205 -5.28 -1.99 3.00
N VAL A 206 -5.45 -2.34 4.28
CA VAL A 206 -6.69 -2.09 5.02
C VAL A 206 -6.64 -0.70 5.64
N SER A 207 -7.66 0.11 5.36
CA SER A 207 -7.80 1.45 5.95
C SER A 207 -7.91 1.36 7.47
N ILE A 208 -7.16 2.23 8.15
CA ILE A 208 -7.21 2.42 9.61
C ILE A 208 -8.01 3.66 10.01
N ARG A 209 -8.79 4.24 9.08
CA ARG A 209 -9.58 5.44 9.31
C ARG A 209 -10.68 5.22 10.35
N ASP A 210 -11.29 4.04 10.37
CA ASP A 210 -12.24 3.63 11.41
C ASP A 210 -11.48 3.14 12.66
N LEU A 211 -10.63 4.01 13.19
CA LEU A 211 -9.82 3.74 14.37
C LEU A 211 -10.67 3.36 15.61
N PRO A 212 -11.84 3.98 15.87
CA PRO A 212 -12.71 3.54 16.95
C PRO A 212 -13.13 2.07 16.85
N THR A 213 -13.58 1.60 15.68
CA THR A 213 -13.95 0.19 15.48
C THR A 213 -12.74 -0.73 15.65
N ILE A 214 -11.55 -0.29 15.23
CA ILE A 214 -10.30 -1.03 15.47
C ILE A 214 -10.01 -1.15 16.97
N LEU A 215 -10.08 -0.06 17.73
CA LEU A 215 -9.83 -0.06 19.16
C LEU A 215 -10.81 -0.96 19.92
N GLU A 216 -12.09 -0.93 19.55
CA GLU A 216 -13.10 -1.86 20.09
C GLU A 216 -12.77 -3.32 19.76
N GLY A 217 -12.30 -3.60 18.54
CA GLY A 217 -11.86 -4.94 18.15
C GLY A 217 -10.63 -5.43 18.89
N VAL A 218 -9.69 -4.52 19.17
CA VAL A 218 -8.54 -4.82 20.00
C VAL A 218 -9.00 -5.14 21.43
N GLN A 219 -9.90 -4.32 21.99
CA GLN A 219 -10.46 -4.54 23.33
C GLN A 219 -11.23 -5.87 23.44
N GLU A 220 -12.04 -6.22 22.43
CA GLU A 220 -12.75 -7.49 22.36
C GLU A 220 -11.79 -8.67 22.34
N ALA A 221 -10.73 -8.58 21.51
CA ALA A 221 -9.73 -9.63 21.40
C ALA A 221 -8.93 -9.82 22.71
N THR A 222 -8.49 -8.72 23.33
CA THR A 222 -7.74 -8.79 24.59
C THR A 222 -8.61 -9.30 25.73
N ALA A 223 -9.90 -8.92 25.79
CA ALA A 223 -10.85 -9.46 26.75
C ALA A 223 -11.11 -10.97 26.56
N ALA A 224 -11.08 -11.45 25.31
CA ALA A 224 -11.14 -12.88 24.98
C ALA A 224 -9.83 -13.63 25.27
N GLY A 225 -8.79 -12.96 25.77
CA GLY A 225 -7.52 -13.55 26.16
C GLY A 225 -6.47 -13.62 25.04
N HIS A 226 -6.73 -13.04 23.86
CA HIS A 226 -5.73 -12.99 22.80
C HIS A 226 -4.58 -12.04 23.18
N ARG A 227 -3.35 -12.56 23.16
CA ARG A 227 -2.12 -11.79 23.41
C ARG A 227 -1.26 -11.60 22.17
N SER A 228 -1.36 -12.51 21.21
CA SER A 228 -0.63 -12.42 19.95
C SER A 228 -1.28 -11.39 19.02
N ILE A 229 -0.45 -10.65 18.28
CA ILE A 229 -0.93 -9.68 17.27
C ILE A 229 -1.81 -10.37 16.22
N HIS A 230 -1.48 -11.61 15.84
CA HIS A 230 -2.26 -12.40 14.90
C HIS A 230 -3.69 -12.66 15.39
N GLY A 231 -3.85 -13.09 16.64
CA GLY A 231 -5.17 -13.34 17.23
C GLY A 231 -5.99 -12.07 17.34
N ILE A 232 -5.36 -10.96 17.77
CA ILE A 232 -6.01 -9.65 17.84
C ILE A 232 -6.46 -9.19 16.45
N LEU A 233 -5.58 -9.31 15.45
CA LEU A 233 -5.86 -8.89 14.08
C LEU A 233 -7.05 -9.66 13.48
N ALA A 234 -7.19 -10.96 13.75
CA ALA A 234 -8.31 -11.76 13.25
C ALA A 234 -9.67 -11.24 13.74
N VAL A 235 -9.77 -10.86 15.02
CA VAL A 235 -10.98 -10.26 15.61
C VAL A 235 -11.24 -8.88 15.03
N VAL A 236 -10.21 -8.01 15.00
CA VAL A 236 -10.30 -6.66 14.43
C VAL A 236 -10.80 -6.69 12.99
N ARG A 237 -10.22 -7.55 12.15
CA ARG A 237 -10.63 -7.68 10.74
C ARG A 237 -12.06 -8.19 10.60
N THR A 238 -12.50 -9.11 11.46
CA THR A 238 -13.89 -9.58 11.49
C THR A 238 -14.85 -8.42 11.83
N ARG A 239 -14.51 -7.55 12.79
CA ARG A 239 -15.30 -6.32 13.05
C ARG A 239 -15.30 -5.36 11.86
N LEU A 240 -14.21 -5.30 11.10
CA LEU A 240 -14.09 -4.51 9.87
C LEU A 240 -14.73 -5.18 8.63
N ALA A 241 -15.47 -6.29 8.76
CA ALA A 241 -16.02 -7.03 7.62
C ALA A 241 -16.80 -6.15 6.64
N ARG A 242 -17.55 -5.16 7.14
CA ARG A 242 -18.28 -4.20 6.30
C ARG A 242 -17.35 -3.35 5.43
N GLN A 243 -16.27 -2.82 6.03
CA GLN A 243 -15.26 -2.02 5.32
C GLN A 243 -14.49 -2.88 4.31
N LEU A 244 -14.05 -4.07 4.73
CA LEU A 244 -13.30 -4.99 3.87
C LEU A 244 -14.12 -5.44 2.66
N SER A 245 -15.41 -5.73 2.87
CA SER A 245 -16.32 -6.12 1.80
C SER A 245 -16.61 -5.00 0.82
N ASP A 246 -16.75 -3.75 1.28
CA ASP A 246 -16.95 -2.62 0.38
C ASP A 246 -15.68 -2.27 -0.40
N ALA A 247 -14.50 -2.35 0.24
CA ALA A 247 -13.22 -2.17 -0.43
C ALA A 247 -12.95 -3.24 -1.50
N ALA A 248 -13.45 -4.47 -1.30
CA ALA A 248 -13.36 -5.57 -2.24
C ALA A 248 -14.44 -5.55 -3.34
N ARG A 249 -15.37 -4.58 -3.30
CA ARG A 249 -16.49 -4.51 -4.24
C ARG A 249 -16.03 -4.03 -5.60
N GLY A 250 -16.27 -4.83 -6.63
CA GLY A 250 -16.00 -4.45 -8.01
C GLY A 250 -16.99 -3.41 -8.55
N PRO A 251 -16.71 -2.84 -9.74
CA PRO A 251 -17.57 -1.84 -10.39
C PRO A 251 -19.03 -2.29 -10.59
N GLN A 252 -19.25 -3.60 -10.73
CA GLN A 252 -20.56 -4.22 -10.93
C GLN A 252 -21.40 -4.31 -9.63
N GLY A 253 -20.88 -3.85 -8.49
CA GLY A 253 -21.63 -3.79 -7.23
C GLY A 253 -21.68 -5.09 -6.43
N TYR A 254 -20.84 -6.07 -6.77
CA TYR A 254 -20.61 -7.28 -5.97
C TYR A 254 -19.11 -7.47 -5.73
N VAL A 255 -18.77 -8.33 -4.77
CA VAL A 255 -17.40 -8.79 -4.51
C VAL A 255 -17.12 -10.02 -5.37
N PRO A 256 -16.34 -9.91 -6.46
CA PRO A 256 -15.84 -11.08 -7.18
C PRO A 256 -14.86 -11.82 -6.28
N LEU A 257 -15.03 -13.14 -6.13
CA LEU A 257 -14.14 -13.95 -5.31
C LEU A 257 -13.68 -15.21 -6.03
N ILE A 258 -12.44 -15.58 -5.74
CA ILE A 258 -11.88 -16.90 -6.00
C ILE A 258 -11.82 -17.63 -4.66
N ALA A 259 -12.48 -18.77 -4.58
CA ALA A 259 -12.49 -19.58 -3.35
C ALA A 259 -11.29 -20.54 -3.32
N LEU A 260 -10.65 -20.67 -2.15
CA LEU A 260 -9.70 -21.74 -1.92
C LEU A 260 -10.43 -23.09 -1.88
N SER A 261 -9.96 -24.10 -2.62
CA SER A 261 -10.63 -25.40 -2.62
C SER A 261 -10.50 -26.12 -1.27
N PRO A 262 -11.41 -27.07 -0.96
CA PRO A 262 -11.31 -27.89 0.23
C PRO A 262 -9.97 -28.64 0.35
N GLU A 263 -9.40 -29.08 -0.78
CA GLU A 263 -8.10 -29.75 -0.80
C GLU A 263 -6.98 -28.82 -0.34
N TRP A 264 -6.98 -27.57 -0.79
CA TRP A 264 -5.99 -26.59 -0.36
C TRP A 264 -6.23 -26.10 1.07
N GLU A 265 -7.48 -25.89 1.48
CA GLU A 265 -7.84 -25.59 2.88
C GLU A 265 -7.24 -26.64 3.83
N MET A 266 -7.44 -27.93 3.50
CA MET A 266 -6.89 -29.04 4.28
C MET A 266 -5.36 -29.09 4.23
N ALA A 267 -4.76 -28.92 3.04
CA ALA A 267 -3.30 -28.92 2.90
C ALA A 267 -2.62 -27.81 3.71
N PHE A 268 -3.20 -26.60 3.74
CA PHE A 268 -2.72 -25.52 4.60
C PHE A 268 -2.92 -25.86 6.07
N ALA A 269 -4.10 -26.33 6.47
CA ALA A 269 -4.41 -26.65 7.86
C ALA A 269 -3.48 -27.72 8.45
N GLU A 270 -3.20 -28.79 7.70
CA GLU A 270 -2.28 -29.87 8.10
C GLU A 270 -0.82 -29.43 8.12
N SER A 271 -0.46 -28.45 7.28
CA SER A 271 0.90 -27.90 7.24
C SER A 271 1.18 -26.86 8.34
N LEU A 272 0.19 -26.49 9.17
CA LEU A 272 0.42 -25.59 10.29
C LEU A 272 1.04 -26.34 11.47
N ALA A 273 2.29 -26.01 11.80
CA ALA A 273 3.04 -26.60 12.92
C ALA A 273 3.29 -25.57 14.03
N GLY A 274 3.40 -26.05 15.28
CA GLY A 274 3.71 -25.22 16.44
C GLY A 274 2.50 -24.88 17.32
N PRO A 275 2.73 -24.20 18.46
CA PRO A 275 1.67 -23.79 19.36
C PRO A 275 0.74 -22.76 18.69
N PRO A 276 -0.54 -22.66 19.10
CA PRO A 276 -1.53 -21.78 18.45
C PRO A 276 -1.08 -20.33 18.23
N GLU A 277 -0.27 -19.79 19.14
CA GLU A 277 0.21 -18.39 19.09
C GLU A 277 1.39 -18.18 18.11
N GLU A 278 2.09 -19.25 17.73
CA GLU A 278 3.30 -19.21 16.88
C GLU A 278 3.22 -20.19 15.71
N ARG A 279 2.01 -20.51 15.24
CA ARG A 279 1.85 -21.46 14.13
C ARG A 279 2.60 -20.98 12.89
N GLN A 280 3.49 -21.82 12.40
CA GLN A 280 4.23 -21.60 11.16
C GLN A 280 3.76 -22.56 10.08
N LEU A 281 3.80 -22.09 8.83
CA LEU A 281 3.49 -22.93 7.68
C LEU A 281 4.70 -23.80 7.33
N ALA A 282 4.60 -25.10 7.59
CA ALA A 282 5.58 -26.12 7.27
C ALA A 282 5.15 -26.92 6.03
N MET A 283 4.88 -26.22 4.92
CA MET A 283 4.48 -26.84 3.65
C MET A 283 5.70 -27.15 2.77
N ALA A 284 5.69 -28.30 2.10
CA ALA A 284 6.75 -28.68 1.17
C ALA A 284 6.89 -27.65 0.01
N PRO A 285 8.11 -27.27 -0.41
CA PRO A 285 8.31 -26.29 -1.47
C PRO A 285 7.62 -26.63 -2.80
N SER A 286 7.56 -27.91 -3.17
CA SER A 286 6.85 -28.37 -4.37
C SER A 286 5.35 -28.10 -4.31
N LYS A 287 4.72 -28.28 -3.14
CA LYS A 287 3.31 -27.96 -2.93
C LYS A 287 3.05 -26.47 -2.95
N LEU A 288 3.94 -25.66 -2.38
CA LEU A 288 3.84 -24.20 -2.51
C LEU A 288 3.95 -23.75 -3.97
N GLN A 289 4.85 -24.35 -4.77
CA GLN A 289 4.95 -24.05 -6.20
C GLN A 289 3.69 -24.42 -6.98
N GLU A 290 3.12 -25.59 -6.68
CA GLU A 290 1.83 -26.02 -7.24
C GLU A 290 0.72 -25.01 -6.91
N PHE A 291 0.60 -24.61 -5.64
CA PHE A 291 -0.38 -23.62 -5.19
C PHE A 291 -0.22 -22.28 -5.93
N MET A 292 1.01 -21.77 -6.01
CA MET A 292 1.31 -20.50 -6.69
C MET A 292 0.92 -20.54 -8.16
N GLN A 293 1.17 -21.67 -8.85
CA GLN A 293 0.81 -21.84 -10.25
C GLN A 293 -0.71 -21.84 -10.44
N ARG A 294 -1.45 -22.61 -9.63
CA ARG A 294 -2.92 -22.63 -9.65
C ARG A 294 -3.53 -21.27 -9.36
N LEU A 295 -2.97 -20.55 -8.39
CA LEU A 295 -3.42 -19.21 -8.03
C LEU A 295 -3.23 -18.22 -9.19
N ARG A 296 -2.11 -18.31 -9.93
CA ARG A 296 -1.89 -17.48 -11.13
C ARG A 296 -2.94 -17.77 -12.19
N GLU A 297 -3.10 -19.03 -12.57
CA GLU A 297 -4.08 -19.47 -13.57
C GLU A 297 -5.51 -18.98 -13.26
N ALA A 298 -5.97 -19.16 -12.02
CA ALA A 298 -7.33 -18.77 -11.63
C ALA A 298 -7.58 -17.26 -11.74
N PHE A 299 -6.60 -16.44 -11.36
CA PHE A 299 -6.72 -14.99 -11.43
C PHE A 299 -6.48 -14.44 -12.83
N ASP A 300 -5.59 -15.04 -13.62
CA ASP A 300 -5.38 -14.64 -15.01
C ASP A 300 -6.66 -14.91 -15.83
N ALA A 301 -7.32 -16.04 -15.56
CA ALA A 301 -8.64 -16.34 -16.14
C ALA A 301 -9.71 -15.32 -15.71
N ALA A 302 -9.72 -14.90 -14.43
CA ALA A 302 -10.64 -13.88 -13.95
C ALA A 302 -10.35 -12.50 -14.56
N ALA A 303 -9.08 -12.12 -14.68
CA ALA A 303 -8.65 -10.87 -15.31
C ALA A 303 -9.03 -10.83 -16.80
N ALA A 304 -8.89 -11.95 -17.52
CA ALA A 304 -9.36 -12.08 -18.90
C ALA A 304 -10.88 -11.91 -19.04
N ALA A 305 -11.64 -12.23 -17.99
CA ALA A 305 -13.08 -11.96 -17.91
C ALA A 305 -13.44 -10.55 -17.41
N GLY A 306 -12.44 -9.67 -17.20
CA GLY A 306 -12.63 -8.32 -16.69
C GLY A 306 -12.95 -8.23 -15.20
N GLU A 307 -12.67 -9.29 -14.43
CA GLU A 307 -12.90 -9.35 -12.99
C GLU A 307 -11.59 -9.15 -12.21
N THR A 308 -11.67 -8.44 -11.08
CA THR A 308 -10.56 -8.26 -10.14
C THR A 308 -10.90 -8.93 -8.81
N PRO A 309 -10.83 -10.27 -8.71
CA PRO A 309 -11.33 -10.99 -7.56
C PRO A 309 -10.44 -10.87 -6.33
N VAL A 310 -11.04 -11.07 -5.15
CA VAL A 310 -10.32 -11.36 -3.91
C VAL A 310 -10.18 -12.87 -3.72
N LEU A 311 -9.12 -13.32 -3.05
CA LEU A 311 -8.99 -14.71 -2.61
C LEU A 311 -9.73 -14.89 -1.29
N VAL A 312 -10.56 -15.92 -1.18
CA VAL A 312 -11.31 -16.24 0.05
C VAL A 312 -10.91 -17.60 0.59
N CYS A 313 -10.62 -17.66 1.89
CA CYS A 313 -10.26 -18.88 2.61
C CYS A 313 -10.83 -18.91 4.03
N SER A 314 -10.60 -19.97 4.79
CA SER A 314 -10.99 -20.07 6.20
C SER A 314 -10.15 -19.13 7.08
N ALA A 315 -10.76 -18.66 8.18
CA ALA A 315 -10.11 -17.71 9.10
C ALA A 315 -8.81 -18.26 9.71
N ALA A 316 -8.73 -19.58 9.91
CA ALA A 316 -7.59 -20.23 10.57
C ALA A 316 -6.29 -20.16 9.75
N ILE A 317 -6.38 -20.12 8.41
CA ILE A 317 -5.22 -20.16 7.52
C ILE A 317 -4.97 -18.84 6.79
N ARG A 318 -5.89 -17.87 6.89
CA ARG A 318 -5.90 -16.64 6.08
C ARG A 318 -4.60 -15.86 6.10
N SER A 319 -3.99 -15.68 7.28
CA SER A 319 -2.68 -15.00 7.41
C SER A 319 -1.56 -15.73 6.70
N HIS A 320 -1.55 -17.05 6.76
CA HIS A 320 -0.52 -17.89 6.15
C HIS A 320 -0.69 -17.90 4.63
N VAL A 321 -1.92 -17.98 4.15
CA VAL A 321 -2.25 -17.82 2.73
C VAL A 321 -1.82 -16.43 2.25
N ARG A 322 -2.17 -15.35 2.98
CA ARG A 322 -1.74 -13.97 2.64
C ARG A 322 -0.23 -13.85 2.57
N ALA A 323 0.51 -14.37 3.55
CA ALA A 323 1.97 -14.31 3.58
C ALA A 323 2.62 -15.01 2.37
N ILE A 324 1.98 -16.05 1.82
CA ILE A 324 2.45 -16.69 0.57
C ILE A 324 2.07 -15.85 -0.64
N VAL A 325 0.81 -15.41 -0.74
CA VAL A 325 0.29 -14.62 -1.87
C VAL A 325 1.07 -13.30 -2.04
N GLU A 326 1.40 -12.63 -0.95
CA GLU A 326 2.10 -11.34 -0.93
C GLU A 326 3.46 -11.38 -1.67
N ARG A 327 4.16 -12.53 -1.60
CA ARG A 327 5.50 -12.68 -2.19
C ARG A 327 5.53 -12.60 -3.72
N PHE A 328 4.39 -12.78 -4.37
CA PHE A 328 4.32 -12.78 -5.84
C PHE A 328 3.14 -12.00 -6.40
N ARG A 329 2.11 -11.72 -5.60
CA ARG A 329 1.02 -10.79 -5.92
C ARG A 329 0.68 -9.91 -4.70
N PRO A 330 1.52 -8.91 -4.39
CA PRO A 330 1.35 -8.07 -3.21
C PRO A 330 0.01 -7.32 -3.20
N SER A 331 -0.54 -6.97 -4.37
CA SER A 331 -1.82 -6.27 -4.55
C SER A 331 -3.06 -7.16 -4.37
N THR A 332 -2.92 -8.50 -4.35
CA THR A 332 -4.06 -9.39 -4.17
C THR A 332 -4.56 -9.35 -2.73
N THR A 333 -5.85 -9.00 -2.58
CA THR A 333 -6.54 -9.03 -1.29
C THR A 333 -6.91 -10.48 -0.94
N VAL A 334 -6.60 -10.89 0.29
CA VAL A 334 -6.95 -12.21 0.83
C VAL A 334 -7.87 -12.00 2.03
N LEU A 335 -9.12 -12.46 1.91
CA LEU A 335 -10.13 -12.36 2.94
C LEU A 335 -10.42 -13.72 3.57
N SER A 336 -10.78 -13.72 4.85
CA SER A 336 -11.45 -14.87 5.43
C SER A 336 -12.95 -14.85 5.11
N GLN A 337 -13.62 -15.99 5.20
CA GLN A 337 -15.08 -16.05 5.12
C GLN A 337 -15.78 -15.18 6.19
N THR A 338 -15.17 -15.01 7.36
CA THR A 338 -15.70 -14.18 8.46
C THR A 338 -15.53 -12.68 8.22
N GLU A 339 -14.66 -12.29 7.29
CA GLU A 339 -14.41 -10.91 6.89
C GLU A 339 -15.38 -10.43 5.79
N ILE A 340 -16.25 -11.31 5.29
CA ILE A 340 -17.30 -10.97 4.33
C ILE A 340 -18.57 -10.60 5.10
N HIS A 341 -19.00 -9.36 4.94
CA HIS A 341 -20.19 -8.85 5.60
C HIS A 341 -21.44 -9.61 5.08
N PRO A 342 -22.39 -10.03 5.95
CA PRO A 342 -23.54 -10.85 5.54
C PRO A 342 -24.43 -10.24 4.45
N ARG A 343 -24.44 -8.91 4.31
CA ARG A 343 -25.21 -8.20 3.28
C ARG A 343 -24.41 -7.90 2.01
N ALA A 344 -23.13 -8.26 1.96
CA ALA A 344 -22.32 -8.10 0.76
C ALA A 344 -22.83 -9.05 -0.34
N ARG A 345 -23.03 -8.53 -1.54
CA ARG A 345 -23.31 -9.37 -2.71
C ARG A 345 -22.00 -9.98 -3.16
N ILE A 346 -21.92 -11.30 -3.20
CA ILE A 346 -20.73 -12.03 -3.62
C ILE A 346 -20.99 -12.77 -4.93
N ARG A 347 -19.93 -12.95 -5.74
CA ARG A 347 -19.96 -13.79 -6.93
C ARG A 347 -18.68 -14.60 -7.00
N THR A 348 -18.81 -15.92 -6.96
CA THR A 348 -17.67 -16.81 -7.22
C THR A 348 -17.34 -16.77 -8.70
N VAL A 349 -16.12 -16.37 -9.04
CA VAL A 349 -15.61 -16.32 -10.43
C VAL A 349 -14.60 -17.43 -10.71
N GLY A 350 -14.13 -18.12 -9.68
CA GLY A 350 -13.23 -19.27 -9.81
C GLY A 350 -12.93 -19.95 -8.47
N SER A 351 -12.10 -20.98 -8.54
CA SER A 351 -11.54 -21.68 -7.39
C SER A 351 -10.08 -22.06 -7.66
N VAL A 352 -9.27 -22.13 -6.60
CA VAL A 352 -7.86 -22.58 -6.65
C VAL A 352 -7.73 -23.96 -6.08
#